data_AF-A0A926KQW8-F1
#
_entry.id   AF-A0A926KQW8-F1
#
_cell.length_a   1.000
_cell.length_b   1.000
_cell.length_c   1.000
_cell.angle_alpha   90.00
_cell.angle_beta   90.00
_cell.angle_gamma   90.00
#
_symmetry.space_group_name_H-M   'P 1'
#
loop_
_entity.id
_entity.type
_entity.pdbx_description
1 polymer ?
#
loop_
_entity_poly.entity_id
_entity_poly.type
_entity_poly.pdbx_seq_one_letter_code
_entity_poly.pdbx_strand_id
1 'polypeptide(L)'
;MNNQQKWYKKMVVAALAVSIGLSAGMVGIPHSAEAAVSSSSRTNQVISIGKNYLGVPYQFGAQKGQTRTFDCSSFTQHVFKQIGVSLPRSSKQQSHVGSFVSRSDLHTGDLVFFSVPGKPGVINHVAIYMGDGNLLHTYGEGGVRITSIHSGTWSSRYIAARRVL
;
A
#
# COMPACT_ATOMS: atom_id res chain seq x y z
N MET A 1 -54.27 -39.28 35.92
CA MET A 1 -54.78 -37.89 35.78
C MET A 1 -54.15 -37.30 34.52
N ASN A 2 -54.89 -37.38 33.41
CA ASN A 2 -55.45 -36.26 32.61
C ASN A 2 -54.36 -35.37 31.98
N ASN A 3 -54.04 -35.47 30.68
CA ASN A 3 -54.86 -35.37 29.46
C ASN A 3 -55.41 -33.96 29.23
N GLN A 4 -55.31 -33.50 27.97
CA GLN A 4 -55.83 -32.25 27.37
C GLN A 4 -54.81 -31.09 27.34
N GLN A 5 -53.93 -31.07 26.32
CA GLN A 5 -54.15 -30.36 25.05
C GLN A 5 -54.15 -28.85 25.23
N LYS A 6 -53.08 -28.17 24.80
CA LYS A 6 -53.05 -27.56 23.45
C LYS A 6 -54.31 -26.72 23.21
N TRP A 7 -54.20 -25.40 23.36
CA TRP A 7 -54.59 -24.39 22.36
C TRP A 7 -54.69 -23.01 23.04
N TYR A 8 -53.85 -22.04 22.68
CA TYR A 8 -53.99 -21.19 21.50
C TYR A 8 -54.96 -20.03 21.74
N LYS A 9 -54.37 -18.83 21.72
CA LYS A 9 -54.97 -17.52 21.40
C LYS A 9 -55.91 -16.87 22.41
N LYS A 10 -55.47 -15.70 22.90
CA LYS A 10 -56.08 -14.35 22.77
C LYS A 10 -55.23 -13.38 23.61
N MET A 11 -54.27 -12.67 23.03
CA MET A 11 -54.38 -11.29 22.51
C MET A 11 -55.04 -10.31 23.50
N VAL A 12 -54.26 -9.36 24.05
CA VAL A 12 -54.38 -7.89 23.88
C VAL A 12 -53.51 -7.14 24.94
N VAL A 13 -52.49 -6.46 24.40
CA VAL A 13 -51.82 -5.18 24.75
C VAL A 13 -52.16 -4.44 26.07
N ALA A 14 -51.12 -4.03 26.83
CA ALA A 14 -50.89 -2.62 27.25
C ALA A 14 -49.50 -2.45 27.90
N ALA A 15 -48.85 -1.34 27.54
CA ALA A 15 -47.46 -0.98 27.82
C ALA A 15 -47.19 -0.53 29.27
N LEU A 16 -45.92 -0.60 29.68
CA LEU A 16 -45.23 0.53 30.34
C LEU A 16 -43.72 0.28 30.31
N ALA A 17 -43.04 1.09 29.49
CA ALA A 17 -41.60 1.20 29.48
C ALA A 17 -41.14 1.99 30.71
N VAL A 18 -40.18 1.46 31.47
CA VAL A 18 -39.23 2.27 32.23
C VAL A 18 -37.86 1.63 32.05
N SER A 19 -37.10 2.25 31.15
CA SER A 19 -35.68 2.01 30.94
C SER A 19 -34.88 2.50 32.14
N ILE A 20 -34.12 1.61 32.79
CA ILE A 20 -32.96 1.99 33.58
C ILE A 20 -31.76 1.33 32.92
N GLY A 21 -30.96 2.17 32.26
CA GLY A 21 -29.82 1.77 31.47
C GLY A 21 -28.70 1.21 32.32
N LEU A 22 -28.17 0.06 31.91
CA LEU A 22 -26.76 -0.27 32.10
C LEU A 22 -26.06 0.05 30.78
N SER A 23 -25.52 1.26 30.66
CA SER A 23 -24.50 1.55 29.67
C SER A 23 -23.22 0.83 30.09
N ALA A 24 -23.07 -0.43 29.69
CA ALA A 24 -21.77 -1.06 29.59
C ALA A 24 -20.95 -0.23 28.59
N GLY A 25 -19.98 0.52 29.09
CA GLY A 25 -19.11 1.35 28.27
C GLY A 25 -18.40 0.48 27.24
N MET A 26 -18.79 0.64 25.98
CA MET A 26 -17.97 0.27 24.84
C MET A 26 -16.64 1.01 24.96
N VAL A 27 -15.60 0.29 25.40
CA VAL A 27 -14.22 0.76 25.32
C VAL A 27 -13.93 1.01 23.85
N GLY A 28 -13.91 2.29 23.45
CA GLY A 28 -13.53 2.70 22.12
C GLY A 28 -12.07 2.34 21.89
N ILE A 29 -11.81 1.22 21.20
CA ILE A 29 -10.48 0.96 20.65
C ILE A 29 -10.15 2.17 19.76
N PRO A 30 -8.99 2.84 19.94
CA PRO A 30 -8.65 3.98 19.12
C PRO A 30 -8.55 3.53 17.65
N HIS A 31 -9.44 4.04 16.80
CA HIS A 31 -9.50 3.78 15.36
C HIS A 31 -8.15 3.97 14.65
N SER A 32 -7.27 4.81 15.23
CA SER A 32 -5.90 5.05 14.77
C SER A 32 -4.97 3.84 14.88
N ALA A 33 -5.14 2.98 15.89
CA ALA A 33 -4.30 1.80 16.07
C ALA A 33 -4.61 0.72 15.02
N GLU A 34 -5.90 0.47 14.76
CA GLU A 34 -6.37 -0.45 13.72
C GLU A 34 -5.88 0.00 12.32
N ALA A 35 -5.98 1.30 12.03
CA ALA A 35 -5.51 1.88 10.77
C ALA A 35 -3.99 1.77 10.60
N ALA A 36 -3.21 1.98 11.67
CA ALA A 36 -1.75 1.82 11.66
C ALA A 36 -1.31 0.36 11.48
N VAL A 37 -2.01 -0.59 12.12
CA VAL A 37 -1.77 -2.03 11.93
C VAL A 37 -2.11 -2.46 10.50
N SER A 38 -3.23 -1.97 9.96
CA SER A 38 -3.62 -2.20 8.56
C SER A 38 -2.61 -1.63 7.57
N SER A 39 -2.12 -0.40 7.78
CA SER A 39 -1.11 0.20 6.90
C SER A 39 0.21 -0.55 6.96
N SER A 40 0.68 -0.94 8.15
CA SER A 40 1.86 -1.77 8.34
C SER A 40 1.73 -3.11 7.61
N SER A 41 0.57 -3.76 7.72
CA SER A 41 0.25 -4.99 6.99
C SER A 41 0.33 -4.81 5.48
N ARG A 42 -0.31 -3.75 4.94
CA ARG A 42 -0.29 -3.43 3.51
C ARG A 42 1.13 -3.13 3.00
N THR A 43 1.90 -2.37 3.76
CA THR A 43 3.31 -2.08 3.45
C THR A 43 4.13 -3.36 3.38
N ASN A 44 3.99 -4.26 4.35
CA ASN A 44 4.68 -5.55 4.35
C ASN A 44 4.29 -6.41 3.13
N GLN A 45 3.02 -6.38 2.73
CA GLN A 45 2.56 -7.05 1.51
C GLN A 45 3.23 -6.47 0.25
N VAL A 46 3.30 -5.15 0.10
CA VAL A 46 4.00 -4.51 -1.04
C VAL A 46 5.44 -5.00 -1.13
N ILE A 47 6.16 -5.00 -0.01
CA ILE A 47 7.57 -5.43 0.01
C ILE A 47 7.69 -6.93 -0.30
N SER A 48 6.85 -7.77 0.29
CA SER A 48 6.85 -9.22 0.05
C SER A 48 6.55 -9.55 -1.41
N ILE A 49 5.54 -8.92 -1.99
CA ILE A 49 5.15 -9.11 -3.40
C ILE A 49 6.27 -8.65 -4.32
N GLY A 50 6.86 -7.48 -4.07
CA GLY A 50 7.96 -6.98 -4.87
C GLY A 50 9.20 -7.89 -4.85
N LYS A 51 9.51 -8.49 -3.69
CA LYS A 51 10.63 -9.43 -3.54
C LYS A 51 10.47 -10.71 -4.36
N ASN A 52 9.24 -11.14 -4.63
CA ASN A 52 8.98 -12.31 -5.49
C ASN A 52 9.45 -12.11 -6.95
N TYR A 53 9.73 -10.86 -7.34
CA TYR A 53 10.19 -10.53 -8.68
C TYR A 53 11.68 -10.21 -8.75
N LEU A 54 12.47 -10.41 -7.69
CA LEU A 54 13.92 -10.21 -7.73
C LEU A 54 14.55 -10.96 -8.91
N GLY A 55 15.41 -10.27 -9.65
CA GLY A 55 16.06 -10.78 -10.85
C GLY A 55 15.25 -10.66 -12.15
N VAL A 56 13.95 -10.33 -12.11
CA VAL A 56 13.16 -10.15 -13.35
C VAL A 56 13.78 -9.03 -14.20
N PRO A 57 14.10 -9.28 -15.48
CA PRO A 57 14.86 -8.35 -16.30
C PRO A 57 14.18 -7.00 -16.49
N TYR A 58 15.01 -5.95 -16.61
CA TYR A 58 14.54 -4.63 -17.00
C TYR A 58 14.26 -4.57 -18.50
N GLN A 59 13.14 -3.97 -18.89
CA GLN A 59 12.84 -3.58 -20.26
C GLN A 59 12.17 -2.20 -20.25
N PHE A 60 12.81 -1.20 -20.84
CA PHE A 60 12.22 0.13 -20.96
C PHE A 60 10.87 0.05 -21.70
N GLY A 61 9.82 0.64 -21.12
CA GLY A 61 8.50 0.64 -21.73
C GLY A 61 7.77 -0.70 -21.63
N ALA A 62 8.21 -1.63 -20.77
CA ALA A 62 7.57 -2.93 -20.58
C ALA A 62 6.04 -2.83 -20.46
N GLN A 63 5.31 -3.69 -21.18
CA GLN A 63 3.85 -3.60 -21.24
C GLN A 63 3.20 -3.80 -19.86
N LYS A 64 2.06 -3.14 -19.64
CA LYS A 64 1.27 -3.28 -18.42
C LYS A 64 0.72 -4.71 -18.32
N GLY A 65 0.78 -5.30 -17.14
CA GLY A 65 0.13 -6.57 -16.81
C GLY A 65 0.93 -7.84 -17.12
N GLN A 66 2.15 -7.72 -17.64
CA GLN A 66 3.08 -8.85 -17.75
C GLN A 66 4.19 -8.77 -16.69
N THR A 67 4.82 -9.91 -16.41
CA THR A 67 5.83 -10.06 -15.35
C THR A 67 7.12 -10.75 -15.83
N ARG A 68 7.28 -10.92 -17.15
CA ARG A 68 8.51 -11.50 -17.74
C ARG A 68 9.64 -10.49 -17.79
N THR A 69 9.28 -9.21 -17.92
CA THR A 69 10.18 -8.06 -17.82
C THR A 69 9.47 -6.93 -17.08
N PHE A 70 10.20 -5.92 -16.62
CA PHE A 70 9.60 -4.71 -16.05
C PHE A 70 10.38 -3.46 -16.44
N ASP A 71 9.70 -2.31 -16.53
CA ASP A 71 10.37 -1.04 -16.24
C ASP A 71 10.05 -0.61 -14.81
N CYS A 72 10.69 0.46 -14.35
CA CYS A 72 10.54 0.93 -12.98
C CYS A 72 9.06 1.17 -12.59
N SER A 73 8.28 1.77 -13.49
CA SER A 73 6.90 2.14 -13.24
C SER A 73 5.89 1.03 -13.49
N SER A 74 6.15 0.10 -14.41
CA SER A 74 5.32 -1.09 -14.57
C SER A 74 5.53 -2.07 -13.41
N PHE A 75 6.74 -2.14 -12.84
CA PHE A 75 7.01 -2.89 -11.62
C PHE A 75 6.20 -2.35 -10.43
N THR A 76 6.31 -1.06 -10.12
CA THR A 76 5.52 -0.46 -9.01
C THR A 76 4.03 -0.62 -9.26
N GLN A 77 3.56 -0.35 -10.49
CA GLN A 77 2.16 -0.54 -10.84
C GLN A 77 1.69 -1.97 -10.59
N HIS A 78 2.48 -2.97 -10.96
CA HIS A 78 2.14 -4.38 -10.75
C HIS A 78 2.06 -4.72 -9.27
N VAL A 79 3.09 -4.39 -8.49
CA VAL A 79 3.16 -4.69 -7.05
C VAL A 79 1.99 -4.07 -6.28
N PHE A 80 1.73 -2.78 -6.49
CA PHE A 80 0.65 -2.08 -5.80
C PHE A 80 -0.74 -2.55 -6.24
N LYS A 81 -0.89 -2.97 -7.50
CA LYS A 81 -2.17 -3.50 -8.00
C LYS A 81 -2.60 -4.77 -7.28
N GLN A 82 -1.65 -5.62 -6.86
CA GLN A 82 -1.93 -6.85 -6.12
C GLN A 82 -2.61 -6.59 -4.76
N ILE A 83 -2.44 -5.39 -4.20
CA ILE A 83 -3.10 -4.97 -2.94
C ILE A 83 -4.22 -3.94 -3.17
N GLY A 84 -4.71 -3.85 -4.40
CA GLY A 84 -5.83 -2.99 -4.79
C GLY A 84 -5.48 -1.53 -5.07
N VAL A 85 -4.21 -1.12 -4.97
CA VAL A 85 -3.80 0.27 -5.25
C VAL A 85 -3.47 0.43 -6.73
N SER A 86 -4.23 1.28 -7.41
CA SER A 86 -4.06 1.49 -8.85
C SER A 86 -3.13 2.68 -9.12
N LEU A 87 -1.95 2.41 -9.65
CA LEU A 87 -0.98 3.44 -10.06
C LEU A 87 -1.07 3.71 -11.57
N PRO A 88 -0.82 4.96 -12.02
CA PRO A 88 -0.70 5.27 -13.45
C PRO A 88 0.55 4.65 -14.07
N ARG A 89 0.64 4.65 -15.40
CA ARG A 89 1.64 3.87 -16.14
C ARG A 89 3.06 4.39 -16.00
N SER A 90 3.28 5.70 -15.99
CA SER A 90 4.63 6.29 -15.99
C SER A 90 5.07 6.76 -14.61
N SER A 91 6.38 6.76 -14.34
CA SER A 91 6.96 7.28 -13.11
C SER A 91 6.61 8.76 -12.89
N LYS A 92 6.57 9.57 -13.96
CA LYS A 92 6.14 10.97 -13.90
C LYS A 92 4.67 11.10 -13.48
N GLN A 93 3.76 10.26 -13.97
CA GLN A 93 2.38 10.29 -13.50
C GLN A 93 2.26 9.79 -12.06
N GLN A 94 3.04 8.76 -11.69
CA GLN A 94 3.06 8.22 -10.33
C GLN A 94 3.55 9.26 -9.30
N SER A 95 4.41 10.20 -9.70
CA SER A 95 4.87 11.27 -8.80
C SER A 95 3.80 12.34 -8.50
N HIS A 96 2.61 12.23 -9.10
CA HIS A 96 1.46 13.10 -8.84
C HIS A 96 0.33 12.39 -8.06
N VAL A 97 0.48 11.11 -7.70
CA VAL A 97 -0.53 10.41 -6.91
C VAL A 97 -0.16 10.36 -5.43
N GLY A 98 -1.18 10.28 -4.57
CA GLY A 98 -1.00 10.22 -3.13
C GLY A 98 -0.51 11.54 -2.51
N SER A 99 -0.03 11.45 -1.29
CA SER A 99 0.43 12.61 -0.51
C SER A 99 1.92 12.84 -0.70
N PHE A 100 2.35 14.10 -0.67
CA PHE A 100 3.78 14.44 -0.63
C PHE A 100 4.43 13.88 0.65
N VAL A 101 5.65 13.37 0.51
CA VAL A 101 6.48 12.92 1.64
C VAL A 101 7.81 13.66 1.58
N SER A 102 8.20 14.24 2.72
CA SER A 102 9.53 14.83 2.86
C SER A 102 10.59 13.72 2.92
N ARG A 103 11.81 13.99 2.47
CA ARG A 103 12.87 12.96 2.46
C ARG A 103 13.18 12.41 3.86
N SER A 104 13.02 13.23 4.90
CA SER A 104 13.21 12.85 6.30
C SER A 104 12.05 12.04 6.90
N ASP A 105 10.90 11.98 6.22
CA ASP A 105 9.69 11.28 6.67
C ASP A 105 9.40 10.03 5.80
N LEU A 106 10.43 9.47 5.17
CA LEU A 106 10.27 8.27 4.35
C LEU A 106 9.88 7.07 5.20
N HIS A 107 8.75 6.46 4.87
CA HIS A 107 8.26 5.23 5.46
C HIS A 107 8.28 4.10 4.43
N THR A 108 8.43 2.86 4.92
CA THR A 108 8.35 1.67 4.07
C THR A 108 7.04 1.69 3.27
N GLY A 109 7.15 1.40 1.97
CA GLY A 109 6.03 1.46 1.02
C GLY A 109 5.89 2.79 0.30
N ASP A 110 6.59 3.85 0.70
CA ASP A 110 6.58 5.11 -0.06
C ASP A 110 7.23 4.92 -1.44
N LEU A 111 6.69 5.61 -2.45
CA LEU A 111 7.29 5.69 -3.78
C LEU A 111 8.31 6.81 -3.79
N VAL A 112 9.54 6.51 -4.23
CA VAL A 112 10.64 7.46 -4.32
C VAL A 112 11.03 7.67 -5.77
N PHE A 113 11.14 8.93 -6.18
CA PHE A 113 11.31 9.34 -7.56
C PHE A 113 12.68 9.96 -7.79
N PHE A 114 13.30 9.58 -8.91
CA PHE A 114 14.66 9.96 -9.24
C PHE A 114 14.80 10.47 -10.68
N SER A 115 15.81 11.29 -10.90
CA SER A 115 16.40 11.46 -12.23
C SER A 115 17.27 10.25 -12.60
N VAL A 116 17.61 10.12 -13.88
CA VAL A 116 18.54 9.09 -14.39
C VAL A 116 19.70 9.76 -15.11
N PRO A 117 20.85 9.07 -15.28
CA PRO A 117 21.93 9.56 -16.13
C PRO A 117 21.43 10.03 -17.50
N GLY A 118 21.93 11.18 -17.97
CA GLY A 118 21.50 11.81 -19.23
C GLY A 118 20.19 12.62 -19.16
N LYS A 119 19.44 12.58 -18.05
CA LYS A 119 18.21 13.37 -17.86
C LYS A 119 18.13 14.01 -16.47
N PRO A 120 19.06 14.92 -16.13
CA PRO A 120 19.10 15.56 -14.81
C PRO A 120 17.84 16.38 -14.54
N GLY A 121 17.38 16.40 -13.29
CA GLY A 121 16.23 17.21 -12.85
C GLY A 121 14.85 16.70 -13.29
N VAL A 122 14.78 15.69 -14.16
CA VAL A 122 13.50 15.16 -14.67
C VAL A 122 13.24 13.78 -14.07
N ILE A 123 12.05 13.56 -13.51
CA ILE A 123 11.60 12.25 -13.02
C ILE A 123 11.58 11.27 -14.19
N ASN A 124 12.43 10.25 -14.11
CA ASN A 124 12.54 9.18 -15.10
C ASN A 124 12.63 7.79 -14.44
N HIS A 125 12.71 7.73 -13.11
CA HIS A 125 12.79 6.49 -12.36
C HIS A 125 11.94 6.56 -11.09
N VAL A 126 11.42 5.41 -10.68
CA VAL A 126 10.66 5.23 -9.44
C VAL A 126 11.11 3.95 -8.72
N ALA A 127 11.15 3.99 -7.41
CA ALA A 127 11.46 2.87 -6.53
C ALA A 127 10.46 2.79 -5.37
N ILE A 128 10.34 1.62 -4.74
CA ILE A 128 9.61 1.43 -3.50
C ILE A 128 10.61 1.53 -2.34
N TYR A 129 10.40 2.42 -1.39
CA TYR A 129 11.23 2.51 -0.18
C TYR A 129 10.94 1.33 0.75
N MET A 130 11.98 0.66 1.21
CA MET A 130 11.88 -0.53 2.05
C MET A 130 12.16 -0.27 3.54
N GLY A 131 12.46 0.97 3.92
CA GLY A 131 13.08 1.28 5.22
C GLY A 131 14.60 1.16 5.15
N ASP A 132 15.28 1.71 6.16
CA ASP A 132 16.73 1.61 6.37
C ASP A 132 17.58 2.04 5.15
N GLY A 133 17.07 3.00 4.37
CA GLY A 133 17.75 3.49 3.18
C GLY A 133 17.71 2.54 1.98
N ASN A 134 16.91 1.46 2.04
CA ASN A 134 16.82 0.47 0.97
C ASN A 134 15.70 0.81 -0.04
N LEU A 135 15.97 0.51 -1.31
CA LEU A 135 15.08 0.74 -2.45
C LEU A 135 14.85 -0.55 -3.21
N LEU A 136 13.59 -0.94 -3.40
CA LEU A 136 13.20 -2.04 -4.28
C LEU A 136 12.75 -1.48 -5.64
N HIS A 137 13.47 -1.84 -6.70
CA HIS A 137 13.25 -1.28 -8.03
C HIS A 137 13.91 -2.09 -9.14
N THR A 138 13.71 -1.70 -10.40
CA THR A 138 14.44 -2.22 -11.57
C THR A 138 14.93 -1.08 -12.45
N TYR A 139 16.18 -1.13 -12.90
CA TYR A 139 16.77 -0.12 -13.79
C TYR A 139 18.01 -0.66 -14.52
N GLY A 140 17.99 -0.73 -15.85
CA GLY A 140 19.12 -1.27 -16.62
C GLY A 140 19.44 -2.73 -16.27
N GLU A 141 20.71 -3.12 -16.38
CA GLU A 141 21.14 -4.50 -16.09
C GLU A 141 20.89 -4.91 -14.63
N GLY A 142 20.79 -6.22 -14.39
CA GLY A 142 20.54 -6.81 -13.06
C GLY A 142 19.07 -6.93 -12.65
N GLY A 143 18.14 -6.43 -13.45
CA GLY A 143 16.70 -6.61 -13.23
C GLY A 143 16.18 -5.97 -11.93
N VAL A 144 15.08 -6.52 -11.40
CA VAL A 144 14.52 -6.12 -10.10
C VAL A 144 15.51 -6.48 -8.99
N ARG A 145 15.84 -5.50 -8.16
CA ARG A 145 16.87 -5.62 -7.13
C ARG A 145 16.64 -4.64 -6.00
N ILE A 146 17.42 -4.83 -4.94
CA ILE A 146 17.49 -3.93 -3.79
C ILE A 146 18.79 -3.14 -3.88
N THR A 147 18.70 -1.81 -3.80
CA THR A 147 19.87 -0.93 -3.73
C THR A 147 19.70 0.11 -2.62
N SER A 148 20.76 0.83 -2.28
CA SER A 148 20.68 1.90 -1.28
C SER A 148 20.36 3.26 -1.92
N ILE A 149 19.52 4.05 -1.26
CA ILE A 149 19.27 5.46 -1.58
C ILE A 149 20.49 6.35 -1.29
N HIS A 150 21.46 5.86 -0.50
CA HIS A 150 22.61 6.63 -0.05
C HIS A 150 23.88 6.39 -0.87
N SER A 151 23.87 5.42 -1.79
CA SER A 151 25.06 5.05 -2.58
C SER A 151 24.78 4.98 -4.08
N GLY A 152 25.87 4.96 -4.86
CA GLY A 152 25.83 4.86 -6.31
C GLY A 152 24.97 5.94 -6.98
N THR A 153 24.29 5.56 -8.05
CA THR A 153 23.47 6.45 -8.88
C THR A 153 22.35 7.18 -8.13
N TRP A 154 21.82 6.61 -7.04
CA TRP A 154 20.61 7.13 -6.39
C TRP A 154 20.88 8.22 -5.36
N SER A 155 22.08 8.24 -4.77
CA SER A 155 22.51 9.20 -3.73
C SER A 155 22.25 10.66 -4.11
N SER A 156 22.59 11.06 -5.34
CA SER A 156 22.52 12.43 -5.85
C SER A 156 21.34 12.71 -6.77
N ARG A 157 20.43 11.73 -6.98
CA ARG A 157 19.39 11.82 -8.02
C ARG A 157 17.96 11.86 -7.50
N TYR A 158 17.76 11.85 -6.19
CA TYR A 158 16.45 11.99 -5.56
C TYR A 158 15.77 13.28 -5.99
N ILE A 159 14.46 13.20 -6.29
CA ILE A 159 13.64 14.35 -6.64
C ILE A 159 12.47 14.50 -5.66
N ALA A 160 11.72 13.44 -5.42
CA ALA A 160 10.48 13.51 -4.63
C ALA A 160 10.11 12.15 -4.02
N ALA A 161 9.17 12.15 -3.07
CA ALA A 161 8.55 10.95 -2.55
C ALA A 161 7.02 11.13 -2.41
N ARG A 162 6.28 10.03 -2.55
CA ARG A 162 4.82 9.98 -2.41
C ARG A 162 4.36 8.79 -1.58
N ARG A 163 3.37 9.03 -0.72
CA ARG A 163 2.67 8.00 0.05
C ARG A 163 1.33 7.69 -0.59
N VAL A 164 1.12 6.43 -0.94
CA VAL A 164 -0.08 5.94 -1.66
C VAL A 164 -0.84 4.85 -0.90
N LEU A 165 -0.41 4.57 0.34
CA LEU A 165 -1.03 3.64 1.28
C LEU A 165 -1.68 4.39 2.43
#